data_AF-A0A7K2QD94-F1
#
_entry.id   AF-A0A7K2QD94-F1
#
_cell.length_a   1.000
_cell.length_b   1.000
_cell.length_c   1.000
_cell.angle_alpha   90.00
_cell.angle_beta   90.00
_cell.angle_gamma   90.00
#
_symmetry.space_group_name_H-M   'P 1'
#
loop_
_entity.id
_entity.type
_entity.pdbx_description
1 polymer ?
#
loop_
_entity_poly.entity_id
_entity_poly.type
_entity_poly.pdbx_seq_one_letter_code
_entity_poly.pdbx_strand_id
1 'polypeptide(L)'
;FVDFTHHRVGLHVNGVARLYHDEDLRSTQPGLPRDTAPGRSPEMWVHLTVEEAYIHCSKYIPHLVPGPRAGHPSDRPKDADYFTRSRTASGTR
;
A
#
# COMPACT_ATOMS: atom_id res chain seq x y z
N PHE A 1 4.29 2.25 -1.60
CA PHE A 1 3.81 0.95 -2.15
C PHE A 1 4.19 0.87 -3.61
N VAL A 2 4.58 -0.29 -4.15
CA VAL A 2 5.00 -0.43 -5.55
C VAL A 2 4.42 -1.73 -6.12
N ASP A 3 3.69 -1.65 -7.23
CA ASP A 3 3.22 -2.82 -7.98
C ASP A 3 4.22 -3.16 -9.10
N PHE A 4 4.89 -4.31 -8.99
CA PHE A 4 5.88 -4.79 -9.97
C PHE A 4 5.28 -5.68 -11.06
N THR A 5 3.97 -5.89 -11.05
CA THR A 5 3.31 -6.94 -11.82
C THR A 5 2.31 -6.39 -12.81
N HIS A 6 1.16 -5.87 -12.37
CA HIS A 6 0.02 -5.63 -13.25
C HIS A 6 0.06 -4.22 -13.84
N HIS A 7 0.07 -3.21 -12.98
CA HIS A 7 -0.16 -1.82 -13.35
C HIS A 7 1.09 -0.95 -13.29
N ARG A 8 2.21 -1.48 -12.77
CA ARG A 8 3.53 -0.81 -12.71
C ARG A 8 3.44 0.61 -12.17
N VAL A 9 2.88 0.72 -10.97
CA VAL A 9 2.61 1.99 -10.29
C VAL A 9 3.22 2.01 -8.91
N GLY A 10 3.81 3.15 -8.58
CA GLY A 10 4.33 3.44 -7.26
C GLY A 10 3.53 4.53 -6.56
N LEU A 11 3.32 4.36 -5.26
CA LEU A 11 2.98 5.43 -4.33
C LEU A 11 4.23 5.76 -3.55
N HIS A 12 4.67 7.01 -3.69
CA HIS A 12 5.72 7.61 -2.88
C HIS A 12 5.09 8.47 -1.81
N VAL A 13 5.65 8.41 -0.60
CA VAL A 13 5.19 9.19 0.55
C VAL A 13 6.42 9.85 1.14
N ASN A 14 6.37 11.18 1.27
CA ASN A 14 7.34 11.93 2.04
C ASN A 14 6.71 12.36 3.37
N GLY A 15 7.55 12.38 4.39
CA GLY A 15 7.18 12.78 5.74
C GLY A 15 8.07 12.10 6.77
N VAL A 16 7.54 11.89 7.96
CA VAL A 16 8.32 11.42 9.12
C VAL A 16 7.96 9.99 9.46
N ALA A 17 8.96 9.11 9.47
CA ALA A 17 8.84 7.75 9.98
C ALA A 17 9.32 7.66 11.43
N ARG A 18 8.51 7.02 12.28
CA ARG A 18 8.84 6.72 13.67
C ARG A 18 8.66 5.23 13.92
N LEU A 19 9.57 4.66 14.70
CA LEU A 19 9.52 3.27 15.11
C LEU A 19 8.93 3.16 16.52
N TYR A 20 8.04 2.18 16.72
CA TYR A 20 7.42 1.89 18.01
C TYR A 20 7.43 0.39 18.28
N HIS A 21 7.60 -0.01 19.54
CA HIS A 21 7.30 -1.37 19.95
C HIS A 21 5.79 -1.64 19.94
N ASP A 22 5.40 -2.92 19.85
CA ASP A 22 3.97 -3.31 19.76
C ASP A 22 3.17 -2.88 20.99
N GLU A 23 3.72 -3.03 22.19
CA GLU A 23 3.03 -2.66 23.44
C GLU A 23 2.77 -1.15 23.54
N ASP A 24 3.79 -0.33 23.25
CA ASP A 24 3.70 1.13 23.31
C ASP A 24 2.65 1.65 22.34
N LEU A 25 2.67 1.15 21.10
CA LEU A 25 1.74 1.62 20.09
C LEU A 25 0.31 1.15 20.38
N ARG A 26 0.11 -0.07 20.90
CA ARG A 26 -1.23 -0.55 21.28
C ARG A 26 -1.81 0.18 22.48
N SER A 27 -0.97 0.68 23.40
CA SER A 27 -1.43 1.50 24.53
C SER A 27 -2.06 2.82 24.07
N THR A 28 -1.52 3.41 22.99
CA THR A 28 -1.98 4.68 22.43
C THR A 28 -3.00 4.51 21.31
N GLN A 29 -2.99 3.34 20.64
CA GLN A 29 -3.84 3.02 19.49
C GLN A 29 -4.59 1.68 19.71
N PRO A 30 -5.62 1.63 20.59
CA PRO A 30 -6.28 0.37 20.97
C PRO A 30 -6.98 -0.36 19.82
N GLY A 31 -7.32 0.37 18.74
CA GLY A 31 -7.97 -0.17 17.55
C GLY A 31 -7.04 -0.84 16.55
N LEU A 32 -5.73 -0.94 16.83
CA LEU A 32 -4.78 -1.64 15.98
C LEU A 32 -5.23 -3.09 15.75
N PRO A 33 -5.31 -3.55 14.49
CA PRO A 33 -5.59 -4.95 14.21
C PRO A 33 -4.63 -5.86 14.98
N ARG A 34 -5.17 -6.95 15.51
CA ARG A 34 -4.35 -8.07 15.98
C ARG A 34 -4.12 -8.95 14.77
N ASP A 35 -2.87 -9.32 14.51
CA ASP A 35 -2.59 -10.30 13.46
C ASP A 35 -3.42 -11.55 13.74
N THR A 36 -4.01 -12.10 12.68
CA THR A 36 -4.96 -13.22 12.77
C THR A 36 -4.25 -14.56 12.84
N ALA A 37 -2.96 -14.61 12.51
CA ALA A 37 -2.14 -15.81 12.64
C ALA A 37 -1.73 -16.03 14.11
N PRO A 38 -2.08 -17.18 14.73
CA PRO A 38 -1.70 -17.49 16.10
C PRO A 38 -0.18 -17.41 16.30
N GLY A 39 0.25 -16.72 17.37
CA GLY A 39 1.66 -16.66 17.78
C GLY A 39 2.52 -15.65 17.00
N ARG A 40 1.93 -14.85 16.10
CA ARG A 40 2.65 -13.80 15.39
C ARG A 40 2.35 -12.44 16.02
N SER A 41 3.35 -11.87 16.70
CA SER A 41 3.33 -10.47 17.14
C SER A 41 4.37 -9.69 16.33
N PRO A 42 4.03 -8.49 15.82
CA PRO A 42 5.03 -7.64 15.21
C PRO A 42 6.04 -7.21 16.27
N GLU A 43 7.32 -7.25 15.94
CA GLU A 43 8.39 -6.79 16.83
C GLU A 43 8.40 -5.26 16.92
N MET A 44 8.15 -4.60 15.78
CA MET A 44 8.16 -3.16 15.62
C MET A 44 7.06 -2.70 14.66
N TRP A 45 6.58 -1.49 14.89
CA TRP A 45 5.69 -0.75 14.02
C TRP A 45 6.40 0.46 13.44
N VAL A 46 6.08 0.77 12.18
CA VAL A 46 6.45 2.04 11.55
C VAL A 46 5.21 2.92 11.50
N HIS A 47 5.22 4.03 12.21
CA HIS A 47 4.20 5.07 12.09
C HIS A 47 4.73 6.18 11.18
N LEU A 48 3.97 6.48 10.13
CA LEU A 48 4.31 7.50 9.13
C LEU A 48 3.36 8.70 9.28
N THR A 49 3.93 9.87 9.57
CA THR A 49 3.24 11.14 9.35
C THR A 49 3.44 11.55 7.89
N VAL A 50 2.35 11.65 7.13
CA VAL A 50 2.38 12.00 5.71
C VAL A 50 2.37 13.51 5.56
N GLU A 51 3.38 14.06 4.89
CA GLU A 51 3.44 15.47 4.50
C GLU A 51 2.98 15.64 3.05
N GLU A 52 3.48 14.76 2.18
CA GLU A 52 3.05 14.69 0.78
C GLU A 52 3.04 13.25 0.28
N ALA A 53 2.17 12.96 -0.66
CA ALA A 53 2.09 11.66 -1.31
C ALA A 53 1.78 11.84 -2.79
N TYR A 54 2.55 11.17 -3.65
CA TYR A 54 2.38 11.24 -5.09
C TYR A 54 2.40 9.85 -5.73
N ILE A 55 1.64 9.73 -6.80
CA ILE A 55 1.52 8.52 -7.60
C ILE A 55 2.36 8.69 -8.85
N HIS A 56 3.16 7.67 -9.16
CA HIS A 56 3.95 7.62 -10.36
C HIS A 56 3.60 6.36 -11.16
N CYS A 57 3.07 6.54 -12.37
CA CYS A 57 3.23 5.56 -13.44
C CYS A 57 4.71 5.35 -13.68
N SER A 58 5.17 4.10 -13.70
CA SER A 58 6.57 3.88 -13.93
C SER A 58 6.88 3.66 -15.40
N LYS A 59 7.69 4.55 -15.93
CA LYS A 59 8.58 4.21 -17.04
C LYS A 59 9.66 3.21 -16.59
N TYR A 60 9.97 3.17 -15.29
CA TYR A 60 11.16 2.50 -14.73
C TYR A 60 10.92 1.40 -13.66
N ILE A 61 9.68 1.06 -13.27
CA ILE A 61 9.47 -0.10 -12.38
C ILE A 61 9.66 -1.37 -13.23
N PRO A 62 10.54 -2.29 -12.82
CA PRO A 62 10.76 -3.53 -13.54
C PRO A 62 9.51 -4.42 -13.46
N HIS A 63 9.24 -5.14 -14.55
CA HIS A 63 8.16 -6.13 -14.60
C HIS A 63 8.70 -7.45 -14.06
N LEU A 64 8.38 -7.79 -12.82
CA LEU A 64 8.87 -8.98 -12.13
C LEU A 64 7.92 -10.16 -12.33
N VAL A 65 7.55 -10.42 -13.58
CA VAL A 65 6.64 -11.50 -13.99
C VAL A 65 7.28 -12.26 -15.15
N PRO A 66 7.31 -13.60 -15.14
CA PRO A 66 7.88 -14.39 -16.23
C PRO A 66 7.14 -14.14 -17.55
N GLY A 67 7.88 -13.90 -18.64
CA GLY A 67 7.32 -13.76 -19.98
C GLY A 67 7.63 -12.43 -20.68
N PRO A 68 7.20 -12.27 -21.95
CA PRO A 68 7.42 -11.05 -22.71
C PRO A 68 6.74 -9.84 -22.05
N ARG A 69 7.35 -8.66 -22.20
CA ARG A 69 6.89 -7.43 -21.53
C ARG A 69 5.49 -7.06 -22.02
N ALA A 70 4.48 -7.23 -21.17
CA ALA A 70 3.12 -6.80 -21.47
C ALA A 70 3.02 -5.25 -21.52
N GLY A 71 2.19 -4.76 -22.43
CA GLY A 71 1.80 -3.34 -22.53
C GLY A 71 1.03 -2.89 -21.29
N HIS A 72 0.73 -1.59 -21.19
CA HIS A 72 -0.17 -1.12 -20.12
C HIS A 72 -1.59 -1.64 -20.39
N PRO A 73 -2.26 -2.27 -19.41
CA PRO A 73 -3.66 -2.66 -19.56
C PRO A 73 -4.54 -1.43 -19.73
N SER A 74 -5.48 -1.48 -20.67
CA SER A 74 -6.36 -0.37 -21.03
C SER A 74 -7.43 -0.04 -19.98
N ASP A 75 -7.73 -0.98 -19.08
CA ASP A 75 -8.76 -0.84 -18.02
C ASP A 75 -8.18 -0.38 -16.66
N ARG A 76 -6.95 0.13 -16.66
CA ARG A 76 -6.30 0.63 -15.46
C ARG A 76 -6.94 1.97 -15.03
N PRO A 77 -7.25 2.17 -13.73
CA PRO A 77 -7.69 3.47 -13.21
C PRO A 77 -6.69 4.59 -13.50
N LYS A 78 -7.16 5.84 -13.56
CA LYS A 78 -6.28 7.01 -13.63
C LYS A 78 -5.35 7.04 -12.41
N ASP A 79 -4.15 7.56 -12.59
CA ASP A 79 -3.12 7.61 -11.55
C ASP A 79 -3.65 8.19 -10.24
N ALA A 80 -4.32 9.34 -10.29
CA ALA A 80 -4.88 10.01 -9.12
C ALA A 80 -5.93 9.17 -8.36
N ASP A 81 -6.61 8.25 -9.05
CA ASP A 81 -7.72 7.47 -8.52
C ASP A 81 -7.30 6.05 -8.08
N TYR A 82 -6.04 5.65 -8.34
CA TYR A 82 -5.60 4.27 -8.21
C TYR A 82 -5.72 3.72 -6.78
N PHE A 83 -5.35 4.51 -5.77
CA PHE A 83 -5.40 4.12 -4.35
C PHE A 83 -6.59 4.73 -3.59
N THR A 84 -7.30 5.67 -4.20
CA THR A 84 -8.32 6.49 -3.53
C THR A 84 -9.74 6.06 -3.90
N ARG A 85 -9.92 5.25 -4.95
CA ARG A 85 -11.23 4.72 -5.31
C ARG A 85 -11.74 3.84 -4.18
N SER A 86 -12.76 4.34 -3.47
CA SER A 86 -13.52 3.51 -2.53
C SER A 86 -14.10 2.35 -3.31
N ARG A 87 -13.82 1.13 -2.83
CA ARG A 87 -14.53 -0.05 -3.31
C ARG A 87 -15.96 0.11 -2.80
N THR A 88 -16.82 0.76 -3.58
CA THR A 88 -18.26 0.67 -3.35
C THR A 88 -18.58 -0.81 -3.38
N ALA A 89 -18.84 -1.38 -2.21
CA ALA A 89 -19.36 -2.73 -2.13
C ALA A 89 -20.63 -2.71 -2.97
N SER A 90 -20.60 -3.36 -4.13
CA SER A 90 -21.79 -3.71 -4.88
C SER A 90 -22.57 -4.65 -3.97
N GLY A 91 -23.42 -4.05 -3.13
CA GLY A 91 -24.41 -4.77 -2.36
C GLY A 91 -25.39 -5.35 -3.34
N THR A 92 -25.26 -6.64 -3.62
CA THR A 92 -26.36 -7.43 -4.15
C THR A 92 -27.45 -7.43 -3.07
N ARG A 93 -28.55 -6.72 -3.34
CA ARG A 93 -29.87 -7.05 -2.80
C ARG A 93 -30.60 -7.88 -3.83
#